data_AF-A0A479ZT57-F1
#
_entry.id   AF-A0A479ZT57-F1
#
_cell.length_a   1.000
_cell.length_b   1.000
_cell.length_c   1.000
_cell.angle_alpha   90.00
_cell.angle_beta   90.00
_cell.angle_gamma   90.00
#
_symmetry.space_group_name_H-M   'P 1'
#
loop_
_entity.id
_entity.type
_entity.pdbx_description
1 polymer ?
#
loop_
_entity_poly.entity_id
_entity_poly.type
_entity_poly.pdbx_seq_one_letter_code
_entity_poly.pdbx_strand_id
1 'polypeptide(L)' 'MKSMTGKELAKILEKHDWVLIRIQGGHHIYGKLGMNVKISVPIHGNKDIKIGLLRHLLKQAELFDYLD' A
#
# COMPACT_ATOMS: atom_id res chain seq x y z
N MET A 1 -3.82 2.92 17.05
CA MET A 1 -3.58 3.14 15.61
C MET A 1 -2.35 2.38 15.22
N LYS A 2 -2.53 1.37 14.37
CA LYS A 2 -1.44 0.52 13.90
C LYS A 2 -0.48 1.29 13.00
N SER A 3 0.83 1.13 13.21
CA SER A 3 1.86 1.58 12.27
C SER A 3 2.30 0.41 11.38
N MET A 4 2.75 0.72 10.17
CA MET A 4 3.13 -0.28 9.16
C MET A 4 4.24 0.27 8.27
N THR A 5 5.19 -0.59 7.94
CA THR A 5 6.19 -0.36 6.90
C THR A 5 5.59 -0.49 5.50
N GLY A 6 6.29 0.04 4.50
CA GLY A 6 5.95 -0.17 3.09
C GLY A 6 5.86 -1.64 2.69
N LYS A 7 6.72 -2.50 3.25
CA LYS A 7 6.74 -3.94 2.98
C LYS A 7 5.51 -4.66 3.53
N GLU A 8 5.02 -4.25 4.70
CA GLU A 8 3.81 -4.84 5.29
C GLU A 8 2.57 -4.45 4.51
N LEU A 9 2.45 -3.18 4.10
CA LEU A 9 1.36 -2.74 3.25
C LEU A 9 1.37 -3.45 1.90
N ALA A 10 2.53 -3.59 1.26
CA ALA A 10 2.69 -4.35 0.01
C ALA A 10 2.14 -5.77 0.12
N LYS A 11 2.50 -6.51 1.18
CA LYS A 11 1.98 -7.87 1.42
C LYS A 11 0.47 -7.91 1.60
N ILE A 12 -0.11 -6.90 2.25
CA ILE A 12 -1.57 -6.80 2.40
C ILE A 12 -2.23 -6.56 1.06
N LEU A 13 -1.70 -5.64 0.25
CA LEU A 13 -2.19 -5.39 -1.11
C LEU A 13 -2.18 -6.68 -1.94
N GLU A 14 -1.04 -7.39 -1.96
CA GLU A 14 -0.90 -8.67 -2.70
C GLU A 14 -1.89 -9.74 -2.23
N LYS A 15 -2.18 -9.81 -0.93
CA LYS A 15 -3.20 -10.71 -0.37
C LYS A 15 -4.62 -10.40 -0.87
N HIS A 16 -4.88 -9.16 -1.28
CA HIS A 16 -6.18 -8.66 -1.73
C HIS A 16 -6.21 -8.39 -3.25
N ASP A 17 -5.49 -9.21 -4.01
CA ASP A 17 -5.45 -9.22 -5.49
C ASP A 17 -4.92 -7.93 -6.14
N TRP A 18 -4.21 -7.10 -5.38
CA TRP A 18 -3.42 -6.03 -5.98
C TRP A 18 -2.11 -6.60 -6.51
N VAL A 19 -1.80 -6.30 -7.76
CA VAL A 19 -0.62 -6.79 -8.46
C VAL A 19 0.39 -5.67 -8.60
N LEU A 20 1.65 -5.97 -8.31
CA LEU A 20 2.76 -5.05 -8.56
C LEU A 20 2.94 -4.89 -10.07
N ILE A 21 2.69 -3.68 -10.59
CA ILE A 21 2.75 -3.40 -12.03
C ILE A 21 3.99 -2.62 -12.44
N ARG A 22 4.63 -1.89 -11.50
CA ARG A 22 5.84 -1.11 -11.76
C ARG A 22 6.59 -0.80 -10.47
N ILE A 23 7.91 -0.73 -10.56
CA ILE A 23 8.77 -0.14 -9.53
C ILE A 23 9.46 1.10 -10.13
N GLN A 24 9.47 2.21 -9.38
CA GLN A 24 10.21 3.43 -9.74
C GLN A 24 10.92 3.98 -8.50
N GLY A 25 12.23 3.75 -8.40
CA GLY A 25 12.98 4.05 -7.18
C GLY A 25 12.45 3.23 -6.00
N GLY A 26 12.23 3.88 -4.85
CA GLY A 26 11.63 3.23 -3.67
C GLY A 26 10.12 2.98 -3.77
N HIS A 27 9.45 3.42 -4.83
CA HIS A 27 8.00 3.31 -4.96
C HIS A 27 7.59 2.05 -5.73
N HIS A 28 6.73 1.26 -5.08
CA HIS A 28 6.11 0.07 -5.63
C HIS A 28 4.67 0.41 -6.02
N ILE A 29 4.34 0.32 -7.30
CA ILE A 29 3.05 0.75 -7.84
C ILE A 29 2.21 -0.50 -8.10
N TYR A 30 1.05 -0.56 -7.46
CA TYR A 30 0.09 -1.65 -7.56
C TYR A 30 -1.15 -1.24 -8.36
N GLY A 31 -1.73 -2.19 -9.07
CA GLY A 31 -3.04 -2.08 -9.71
C GLY A 31 -3.87 -3.34 -9.45
N LYS A 32 -5.20 -3.24 -9.59
CA LYS A 32 -6.12 -4.37 -9.41
C LYS A 32 -7.10 -4.43 -10.57
N LEU A 33 -7.35 -5.63 -11.09
CA LEU A 33 -8.28 -5.82 -12.20
C LEU A 33 -9.67 -5.30 -11.81
N GLY A 34 -10.31 -4.55 -12.71
CA GLY A 34 -11.61 -3.92 -12.43
C GLY A 34 -11.53 -2.63 -11.62
N MET A 35 -10.35 -2.21 -11.17
CA MET A 35 -10.14 -0.92 -10.50
C MET A 35 -9.27 0.00 -11.37
N ASN A 36 -9.72 1.25 -11.57
CA ASN A 36 -8.94 2.29 -12.27
C ASN A 36 -7.96 3.03 -11.34
N VAL A 37 -7.84 2.60 -10.08
CA VAL A 37 -6.93 3.20 -9.09
C VAL A 37 -5.58 2.50 -9.15
N LYS A 38 -4.50 3.29 -9.04
CA LYS A 38 -3.14 2.79 -8.82
C LYS A 38 -2.66 3.24 -7.45
N ILE A 39 -2.03 2.35 -6.70
CA ILE A 39 -1.51 2.62 -5.35
C ILE A 39 0.01 2.64 -5.42
N SER A 40 0.62 3.76 -5.06
CA SER A 40 2.09 3.91 -4.99
C SER A 40 2.55 3.79 -3.54
N VAL A 41 3.11 2.63 -3.19
CA VAL A 41 3.61 2.33 -1.84
C VAL A 41 5.09 2.71 -1.74
N PRO A 42 5.48 3.64 -0.84
CA PRO A 42 6.89 3.91 -0.58
C PRO A 42 7.50 2.77 0.26
N ILE A 43 8.57 2.16 -0.22
CA ILE A 43 9.32 1.12 0.49
C ILE A 43 10.76 1.62 0.74
N HIS A 44 11.02 2.06 1.97
CA HIS A 44 12.32 2.58 2.41
C HIS A 44 12.86 1.79 3.60
N GLY A 45 13.36 0.58 3.33
CA GLY A 45 13.89 -0.32 4.37
C GLY A 45 12.80 -0.83 5.30
N ASN A 46 13.00 -0.67 6.61
CA ASN A 46 12.06 -1.07 7.67
C ASN A 46 11.44 0.16 8.37
N LYS A 47 11.35 1.30 7.66
CA LYS A 47 10.71 2.51 8.19
C LYS A 47 9.20 2.47 7.98
N ASP A 48 8.48 2.91 8.99
CA ASP A 48 7.04 3.04 8.96
C ASP A 48 6.59 4.15 7.98
N ILE A 49 5.47 3.90 7.32
CA ILE A 49 4.76 4.91 6.55
C ILE A 49 4.13 5.90 7.54
N LYS A 50 4.28 7.21 7.29
CA LYS A 50 3.57 8.23 8.08
C LYS A 50 2.07 7.96 8.08
N ILE A 51 1.44 8.06 9.26
CA ILE A 51 0.04 7.65 9.48
C ILE A 51 -0.96 8.26 8.49
N GLY A 52 -0.79 9.52 8.09
CA GLY A 52 -1.67 10.17 7.10
C GLY A 52 -1.58 9.50 5.71
N LEU A 53 -0.37 9.14 5.28
CA LEU A 53 -0.17 8.44 4.01
C LEU A 53 -0.67 7.00 4.10
N LEU A 54 -0.39 6.28 5.18
CA LEU A 54 -0.91 4.93 5.39
C LEU A 54 -2.45 4.90 5.30
N ARG A 55 -3.12 5.83 6.00
CA ARG A 55 -4.58 5.99 5.95
C ARG A 55 -5.11 6.24 4.56
N HIS A 56 -4.46 7.14 3.82
CA HIS A 56 -4.83 7.45 2.45
C HIS A 56 -4.74 6.21 1.54
N LEU A 57 -3.62 5.49 1.60
CA LEU A 57 -3.39 4.31 0.76
C LEU A 57 -4.36 3.17 1.10
N LEU A 58 -4.61 2.88 2.38
CA LEU A 58 -5.57 1.86 2.80
C LEU A 58 -7.00 2.21 2.39
N LYS A 59 -7.39 3.50 2.46
CA LYS A 59 -8.68 3.95 1.96
C LYS A 59 -8.82 3.75 0.45
N GLN A 60 -7.78 4.08 -0.33
CA GLN A 60 -7.77 3.83 -1.78
C GLN A 60 -7.81 2.34 -2.13
N ALA A 61 -7.27 1.50 -1.24
CA ALA A 61 -7.28 0.04 -1.38
C ALA A 61 -8.61 -0.61 -0.99
N GLU A 62 -9.56 0.14 -0.41
CA GLU A 62 -10.76 -0.39 0.25
C GLU A 62 -10.43 -1.33 1.44
N LEU A 63 -9.33 -1.05 2.15
CA LEU A 63 -8.78 -1.85 3.26
C LEU A 63 -8.61 -1.03 4.55
N PHE A 64 -9.51 -0.09 4.81
CA PHE A 64 -9.37 0.86 5.93
C PHE A 64 -9.35 0.19 7.31
N ASP A 65 -10.01 -0.96 7.45
CA ASP A 65 -10.10 -1.75 8.71
C ASP A 65 -8.73 -2.28 9.20
N TYR A 66 -7.68 -2.21 8.39
CA TYR A 66 -6.31 -2.53 8.83
C TYR A 66 -5.69 -1.47 9.76
N LEU A 67 -6.36 -0.34 9.99
CA LEU A 67 -5.90 0.74 10.87
C LEU A 67 -6.34 0.60 12.33
N ASP A 68 -7.30 -0.28 12.59
CA ASP A 68 -7.85 -0.56 13.92
C ASP A 68 -6.80 -1.21 14.84
#